data_AF-A0A9E0PZL5-F1
#
_entry.id   AF-A0A9E0PZL5-F1
#
_cell.length_a   1.000
_cell.length_b   1.000
_cell.length_c   1.000
_cell.angle_alpha   90.00
_cell.angle_beta   90.00
_cell.angle_gamma   90.00
#
_symmetry.space_group_name_H-M   'P 1'
#
loop_
_entity.id
_entity.type
_entity.pdbx_description
1 polymer ?
#
loop_
_entity_poly.entity_id
_entity_poly.type
_entity_poly.pdbx_seq_one_letter_code
_entity_poly.pdbx_strand_id
1 'polypeptide(L)' 'MSNVAFQGFGNDREIGPETRLECKICWYVYDPAAGDPVWQVPPGTPFTELPPHWSCPNCA' A
#
# COMPACT_ATOMS: atom_id res chain seq x y z
N MET A 1 19.80 3.50 1.28
CA MET A 1 19.63 2.13 1.80
C MET A 1 18.16 1.96 2.11
N SER A 2 17.33 1.59 1.14
CA SER A 2 15.92 1.26 1.38
C SER A 2 15.68 -0.16 0.89
N ASN A 3 15.64 -1.07 1.85
CA ASN A 3 15.09 -2.41 1.68
C ASN A 3 13.58 -2.27 1.46
N VAL A 4 13.09 -2.46 0.24
CA VAL A 4 11.70 -2.84 0.02
C VAL A 4 11.68 -3.95 -1.01
N ALA A 5 11.43 -5.16 -0.51
CA ALA A 5 11.32 -6.38 -1.26
C ALA A 5 9.96 -6.46 -1.98
N PHE A 6 9.77 -5.70 -3.06
CA PHE A 6 8.66 -5.92 -3.98
C PHE A 6 9.16 -5.88 -5.43
N GLN A 7 9.70 -7.00 -5.89
CA GLN A 7 9.93 -7.20 -7.31
C GLN A 7 8.57 -7.28 -8.03
N GLY A 8 8.28 -6.29 -8.87
CA GLY A 8 7.27 -6.42 -9.91
C GLY A 8 6.91 -5.10 -10.56
N PHE A 9 7.57 -4.85 -11.70
CA PHE A 9 7.13 -4.10 -12.89
C PHE A 9 6.36 -2.78 -12.73
N GLY A 10 6.46 -2.08 -11.60
CA GLY A 10 6.08 -0.69 -11.46
C GLY A 10 7.32 0.14 -11.18
N ASN A 11 7.49 1.26 -11.87
CA ASN A 11 8.53 2.20 -11.51
C ASN A 11 8.07 2.90 -10.21
N ASP A 12 8.80 2.77 -9.11
CA ASP A 12 8.49 3.44 -7.82
C ASP A 12 8.30 4.97 -7.96
N ARG A 13 8.77 5.53 -9.07
CA ARG A 13 8.65 6.94 -9.46
C ARG A 13 7.26 7.33 -9.97
N GLU A 14 6.35 6.37 -10.14
CA GLU A 14 5.01 6.57 -10.69
C GLU A 14 3.88 6.32 -9.66
N ILE A 15 4.23 5.98 -8.41
CA ILE A 15 3.25 5.83 -7.32
C ILE A 15 2.94 7.22 -6.76
N GLY A 16 1.81 7.78 -7.19
CA GLY A 16 1.28 9.03 -6.67
C GLY A 16 0.43 8.82 -5.41
N PRO A 17 -0.01 9.93 -4.78
CA PRO A 17 -0.74 9.85 -3.52
C PRO A 17 -2.10 9.15 -3.61
N GLU A 18 -2.72 9.17 -4.80
CA GLU A 18 -4.02 8.54 -5.08
C GLU A 18 -3.88 7.15 -5.71
N THR A 19 -2.66 6.64 -5.85
CA THR A 19 -2.42 5.35 -6.52
C THR A 19 -2.96 4.21 -5.67
N ARG A 20 -3.92 3.47 -6.24
CA ARG A 20 -4.47 2.25 -5.67
C ARG A 20 -3.54 1.08 -5.92
N LEU A 21 -3.29 0.26 -4.91
CA LEU A 21 -2.37 -0.87 -5.00
C LEU A 21 -3.05 -2.17 -4.61
N GLU A 22 -2.87 -3.17 -5.46
CA GLU A 22 -3.48 -4.48 -5.31
C GLU A 22 -2.49 -5.48 -4.69
N CYS A 23 -2.95 -6.17 -3.65
CA CYS A 23 -2.22 -7.25 -3.02
C CYS A 23 -2.11 -8.42 -4.01
N LYS A 24 -0.88 -8.85 -4.32
CA LYS A 24 -0.62 -9.96 -5.25
C LYS A 24 -1.01 -11.35 -4.71
N ILE A 25 -1.42 -11.45 -3.45
CA ILE A 25 -1.77 -12.72 -2.79
C ILE A 25 -3.29 -12.92 -2.82
N CYS A 26 -4.04 -11.94 -2.31
CA CYS A 26 -5.48 -12.03 -2.13
C CYS A 26 -6.28 -11.07 -3.01
N TRP A 27 -5.61 -10.25 -3.83
CA TRP A 27 -6.23 -9.28 -4.75
C TRP A 27 -7.02 -8.17 -4.05
N TYR A 28 -6.79 -7.96 -2.74
CA TYR A 28 -7.31 -6.79 -2.02
C TYR A 28 -6.65 -5.51 -2.53
N VAL A 29 -7.45 -4.48 -2.79
CA VAL A 29 -6.97 -3.17 -3.24
C VAL A 29 -6.91 -2.19 -2.07
N TYR A 30 -5.72 -1.73 -1.72
CA TYR A 30 -5.53 -0.56 -0.87
C TYR A 30 -5.92 0.70 -1.65
N ASP A 31 -6.89 1.44 -1.12
CA ASP A 31 -7.36 2.71 -1.67
C ASP A 31 -6.95 3.84 -0.72
N PRO A 32 -6.00 4.72 -1.11
CA PRO A 32 -5.59 5.86 -0.28
C PRO A 32 -6.77 6.72 0.17
N ALA A 33 -7.79 6.91 -0.67
CA ALA A 33 -8.97 7.69 -0.33
C ALA A 33 -9.84 7.05 0.77
N ALA A 34 -9.75 5.72 0.96
CA ALA A 34 -10.44 5.01 2.03
C ALA A 34 -9.55 4.82 3.28
N GLY A 35 -8.23 4.78 3.10
CA GLY A 35 -7.28 4.39 4.15
C GLY A 35 -7.40 2.90 4.49
N ASP A 36 -7.07 2.56 5.74
CA ASP A 36 -7.15 1.18 6.25
C ASP A 36 -7.70 1.18 7.68
N PRO A 37 -8.99 0.91 7.89
CA PRO A 37 -9.61 0.88 9.21
C PRO A 37 -9.04 -0.19 10.14
N VAL A 38 -8.51 -1.30 9.60
CA VAL A 38 -7.96 -2.41 10.40
C VAL A 38 -6.64 -1.99 11.04
N TRP A 39 -5.81 -1.29 10.27
CA TRP A 39 -4.55 -0.70 10.74
C TRP A 39 -4.71 0.71 11.31
N GLN A 40 -5.93 1.21 11.39
CA GLN A 40 -6.23 2.58 11.83
C GLN A 40 -5.51 3.66 11.01
N VAL A 41 -5.29 3.39 9.72
CA VAL A 41 -4.74 4.35 8.76
C VAL A 41 -5.89 5.25 8.28
N PRO A 42 -5.78 6.58 8.44
CA PRO A 42 -6.84 7.49 8.04
C PRO A 42 -7.00 7.57 6.50
N PRO A 43 -8.18 7.97 6.03
CA PRO A 43 -8.39 8.36 4.63
C PRO A 43 -7.40 9.42 4.17
N GLY A 44 -6.95 9.31 2.92
CA GLY A 44 -5.97 10.19 2.29
C GLY A 44 -4.51 9.80 2.53
N THR A 45 -4.23 8.70 3.23
CA THR A 45 -2.85 8.23 3.40
C THR A 45 -2.36 7.51 2.15
N PRO A 46 -1.34 8.02 1.45
CA PRO A 46 -0.80 7.36 0.28
C PRO A 46 -0.02 6.11 0.69
N PHE A 47 0.09 5.14 -0.21
CA PHE A 47 0.81 3.90 0.08
C PHE A 47 2.27 4.13 0.45
N THR A 48 2.91 5.16 -0.13
CA THR A 48 4.30 5.53 0.16
C THR A 48 4.52 6.06 1.58
N GLU A 49 3.46 6.46 2.28
CA GLU A 49 3.52 6.94 3.66
C GLU A 49 3.06 5.87 4.67
N LEU A 50 2.67 4.68 4.21
CA LEU A 50 2.34 3.58 5.11
C LEU A 50 3.58 3.17 5.93
N PRO A 51 3.38 2.71 7.17
CA PRO A 51 4.48 2.21 7.98
C PRO A 51 5.22 1.04 7.31
N PRO A 52 6.54 0.88 7.53
CA PRO A 52 7.33 -0.19 6.92
C PRO A 52 6.92 -1.61 7.34
N HIS A 53 6.11 -1.72 8.40
CA HIS A 53 5.58 -2.97 8.93
C HIS A 53 4.09 -3.18 8.58
N TRP A 54 3.48 -2.27 7.79
CA TRP A 54 2.13 -2.45 7.32
C TRP A 54 2.05 -3.71 6.45
N SER A 55 1.00 -4.50 6.66
CA SER A 55 0.72 -5.72 5.91
C SER A 55 -0.73 -5.72 5.48
N CYS A 56 -1.01 -6.32 4.32
CA CYS A 56 -2.36 -6.35 3.74
C CYS A 56 -3.42 -6.80 4.77
N PRO A 57 -4.44 -5.98 5.08
CA PRO A 57 -5.40 -6.28 6.15
C PRO A 57 -6.26 -7.51 5.90
N ASN A 58 -6.32 -7.99 4.65
CA ASN A 58 -7.13 -9.14 4.26
C ASN A 58 -6.40 -10.49 4.36
N CYS A 59 -5.07 -10.52 4.19
CA CYS A 59 -4.33 -11.77 4.10
C CYS A 59 -2.96 -11.77 4.81
N ALA A 60 -2.69 -10.75 5.64
CA ALA A 60 -1.53 -10.73 6.52
C ALA A 60 -1.54 -11.93 7.48
#